data_AF-A0A6J8FE68-F1
#
_entry.id   AF-A0A6J8FE68-F1
#
_cell.length_a   1.000
_cell.length_b   1.000
_cell.length_c   1.000
_cell.angle_alpha   90.00
_cell.angle_beta   90.00
_cell.angle_gamma   90.00
#
_symmetry.space_group_name_H-M   'P 1'
#
loop_
_entity.id
_entity.type
_entity.pdbx_description
1 polymer ?
#
loop_
_entity_poly.entity_id
_entity_poly.type
_entity_poly.pdbx_seq_one_letter_code
_entity_poly.pdbx_strand_id
1 'polypeptide(L)'
;MGCGASSENSSVTYVNGKPTFTGEEVTKGFEKDNGLLFRIVNKKKKQWAYYNDTTQYEMHVLVTFNEDCDIKALGKTKLEQQENGEWVASVVVYPCETEMFIEGRVNGFKSKMDALPLSEEYRQRQAEKEK
;
A
#
# COMPACT_ATOMS: atom_id res chain seq x y z
N MET A 1 -4.56 -4.68 24.59
CA MET A 1 -4.74 -6.01 23.97
C MET A 1 -6.10 -6.03 23.30
N GLY A 2 -6.18 -6.39 22.02
CA GLY A 2 -7.48 -6.66 21.37
C GLY A 2 -7.66 -6.01 20.01
N CYS A 3 -6.96 -6.51 19.00
CA CYS A 3 -7.56 -6.72 17.68
C CYS A 3 -7.15 -8.13 17.26
N GLY A 4 -7.97 -9.11 17.65
CA GLY A 4 -7.93 -10.44 17.09
C GLY A 4 -8.57 -10.38 15.71
N ALA A 5 -7.76 -10.10 14.69
CA ALA A 5 -8.11 -10.48 13.33
C ALA A 5 -7.32 -11.75 13.04
N SER A 6 -8.03 -12.88 13.11
CA SER A 6 -7.64 -14.11 12.44
C SER A 6 -7.27 -13.76 11.00
N SER A 7 -5.97 -13.64 10.68
CA SER A 7 -5.51 -13.65 9.30
C SER A 7 -5.50 -15.10 8.82
N GLU A 8 -6.69 -15.69 8.79
CA GLU A 8 -6.95 -16.89 8.01
C GLU A 8 -6.47 -16.63 6.59
N ASN A 9 -5.75 -17.62 6.04
CA ASN A 9 -5.42 -17.83 4.64
C ASN A 9 -6.69 -17.87 3.76
N SER A 10 -7.46 -16.80 3.78
CA SER A 10 -8.54 -16.54 2.86
C SER A 10 -7.86 -16.20 1.54
N SER A 11 -8.03 -17.08 0.56
CA SER A 11 -7.58 -16.88 -0.81
C SER A 11 -8.00 -15.47 -1.26
N VAL A 12 -7.03 -14.56 -1.35
CA VAL A 12 -7.28 -13.20 -1.79
C VAL A 12 -7.72 -13.25 -3.26
N THR A 13 -8.93 -12.77 -3.53
CA THR A 13 -9.50 -12.70 -4.88
C THR A 13 -9.48 -11.26 -5.36
N TYR A 14 -8.77 -11.02 -6.46
CA TYR A 14 -8.80 -9.74 -7.17
C TYR A 14 -9.94 -9.74 -8.20
N VAL A 15 -10.63 -8.62 -8.34
CA VAL A 15 -11.83 -8.49 -9.18
C VAL A 15 -11.56 -7.63 -10.41
N ASN A 16 -10.80 -6.55 -10.28
CA ASN A 16 -10.62 -5.57 -11.37
C ASN A 16 -9.27 -5.71 -12.10
N GLY A 17 -8.34 -6.47 -11.54
CA GLY A 17 -7.04 -6.72 -12.16
C GLY A 17 -6.21 -7.71 -11.36
N LYS A 18 -4.89 -7.64 -11.52
CA LYS A 18 -3.93 -8.42 -10.72
C LYS A 18 -2.74 -7.54 -10.37
N PRO A 19 -2.14 -7.72 -9.18
CA PRO A 19 -0.94 -6.99 -8.83
C PRO A 19 0.22 -7.38 -9.76
N THR A 20 1.04 -6.41 -10.13
CA THR A 20 2.27 -6.65 -10.91
C THR A 20 3.45 -7.07 -10.03
N PHE A 21 3.27 -7.03 -8.71
CA PHE A 21 4.23 -7.48 -7.70
C PHE A 21 3.64 -8.63 -6.88
N THR A 22 4.46 -9.66 -6.61
CA THR A 22 4.07 -10.83 -5.83
C THR A 22 4.90 -10.95 -4.55
N GLY A 23 4.25 -11.33 -3.45
CA GLY A 23 4.87 -11.57 -2.16
C GLY A 23 4.29 -12.81 -1.47
N GLU A 24 4.97 -13.27 -0.43
CA GLU A 24 4.54 -14.41 0.37
C GLU A 24 3.34 -14.09 1.27
N GLU A 25 3.11 -12.82 1.58
CA GLU A 25 2.01 -12.39 2.44
C GLU A 25 1.20 -11.28 1.77
N VAL A 26 -0.13 -11.45 1.76
CA VAL A 26 -1.07 -10.48 1.22
C VAL A 26 -2.12 -10.18 2.29
N THR A 27 -2.30 -8.91 2.63
CA THR A 27 -3.29 -8.44 3.61
C THR A 27 -4.24 -7.45 2.95
N LYS A 28 -5.54 -7.56 3.23
CA LYS A 28 -6.54 -6.56 2.82
C LYS A 28 -6.35 -5.28 3.64
N GLY A 29 -6.41 -4.12 2.97
CA GLY A 29 -6.35 -2.81 3.59
C GLY A 29 -7.69 -2.39 4.21
N PHE A 30 -8.80 -2.88 3.66
CA PHE A 30 -10.15 -2.62 4.14
C PHE A 30 -10.90 -3.93 4.37
N GLU A 31 -11.79 -3.96 5.37
CA GLU A 31 -12.68 -5.12 5.60
C GLU A 31 -13.91 -5.11 4.67
N LYS A 32 -14.11 -4.03 3.91
CA LYS A 32 -15.24 -3.84 3.00
C LYS A 32 -14.97 -4.47 1.63
N ASP A 33 -16.05 -4.95 1.00
CA ASP A 33 -16.06 -5.52 -0.35
C ASP A 33 -15.02 -6.65 -0.50
N ASN A 34 -14.22 -6.65 -1.56
CA ASN A 34 -13.17 -7.65 -1.74
C ASN A 34 -11.88 -7.35 -0.95
N GLY A 35 -11.79 -6.18 -0.32
CA GLY A 35 -10.61 -5.68 0.37
C GLY A 35 -10.11 -4.33 -0.15
N LEU A 36 -10.52 -3.96 -1.38
CA LEU A 36 -10.24 -2.72 -2.14
C LEU A 36 -8.76 -2.41 -2.41
N LEU A 37 -7.93 -2.45 -1.38
CA LEU A 37 -6.48 -2.25 -1.42
C LEU A 37 -5.81 -3.47 -0.79
N PHE A 38 -4.73 -3.94 -1.38
CA PHE A 38 -4.00 -5.10 -0.88
C PHE A 38 -2.56 -4.73 -0.60
N ARG A 39 -2.11 -4.94 0.65
CA ARG A 39 -0.69 -4.87 1.01
C ARG A 39 -0.05 -6.19 0.68
N ILE A 40 1.02 -6.16 -0.09
CA ILE A 40 1.77 -7.33 -0.54
C ILE A 40 3.17 -7.23 0.05
N VAL A 41 3.57 -8.23 0.82
CA VAL A 41 4.88 -8.29 1.48
C VAL A 41 5.67 -9.45 0.91
N ASN A 42 6.81 -9.12 0.31
CA ASN A 42 7.83 -10.09 -0.07
C ASN A 42 8.82 -10.25 1.09
N LYS A 43 8.77 -11.37 1.79
CA LYS A 43 9.61 -11.65 2.98
C LYS A 43 11.07 -11.88 2.61
N LYS A 44 11.36 -12.41 1.42
CA LYS A 44 12.72 -12.67 0.95
C LYS A 44 13.49 -11.38 0.69
N LYS A 45 12.85 -10.44 -0.01
CA LYS A 45 13.42 -9.11 -0.32
C LYS A 45 13.12 -8.08 0.76
N LYS A 46 12.26 -8.40 1.73
CA LYS A 46 11.72 -7.47 2.73
C LYS A 46 11.07 -6.24 2.11
N GLN A 47 10.36 -6.44 1.00
CA GLN A 47 9.74 -5.37 0.21
C GLN A 47 8.23 -5.37 0.40
N TRP A 48 7.67 -4.18 0.52
CA TRP A 48 6.24 -3.95 0.61
C TRP A 48 5.79 -3.25 -0.67
N ALA A 49 4.61 -3.65 -1.14
CA ALA A 49 3.91 -3.00 -2.23
C ALA A 49 2.42 -2.92 -1.90
N TYR A 50 1.73 -2.03 -2.59
CA TYR A 50 0.29 -1.90 -2.51
C TYR A 50 -0.34 -2.02 -3.88
N TYR A 51 -1.44 -2.76 -3.96
CA TYR A 51 -2.24 -2.91 -5.16
C TYR A 51 -3.65 -2.39 -4.92
N ASN A 52 -4.07 -1.41 -5.70
CA ASN A 52 -5.42 -0.85 -5.67
C ASN A 52 -6.29 -1.62 -6.67
N ASP A 53 -7.22 -2.42 -6.17
CA ASP A 53 -8.13 -3.21 -6.99
C ASP A 53 -9.45 -2.49 -7.27
N THR A 54 -9.50 -1.17 -7.12
CA THR A 54 -10.68 -0.37 -7.47
C THR A 54 -10.48 0.31 -8.83
N THR A 55 -11.58 0.74 -9.45
CA THR A 55 -11.59 1.48 -10.72
C THR A 55 -11.95 2.95 -10.55
N GLN A 56 -12.56 3.32 -9.40
CA GLN A 56 -13.17 4.62 -9.16
C GLN A 56 -12.50 5.43 -8.04
N TYR A 57 -11.54 4.83 -7.33
CA TYR A 57 -10.87 5.48 -6.21
C TYR A 57 -9.35 5.40 -6.36
N GLU A 58 -8.67 6.45 -5.93
CA GLU A 58 -7.24 6.44 -5.65
C GLU A 58 -7.03 6.17 -4.17
N MET A 59 -6.04 5.33 -3.85
CA MET A 59 -5.78 4.89 -2.50
C MET A 59 -4.59 5.65 -1.95
N HIS A 60 -4.83 6.45 -0.91
CA HIS A 60 -3.79 7.19 -0.21
C HIS A 60 -3.33 6.35 0.97
N VAL A 61 -2.09 5.89 0.92
CA VAL A 61 -1.49 5.06 1.96
C VAL A 61 -0.49 5.90 2.74
N LEU A 62 -0.68 5.94 4.06
CA LEU A 62 0.26 6.56 4.99
C LEU A 62 0.60 5.55 6.09
N VAL A 63 1.88 5.23 6.24
CA VAL A 63 2.35 4.32 7.29
C VAL A 63 3.42 5.01 8.12
N THR A 64 3.18 5.06 9.41
CA THR A 64 4.16 5.52 10.41
C THR A 64 4.86 4.31 10.99
N PHE A 65 6.18 4.28 10.91
CA PHE A 65 7.06 3.26 11.44
C PHE A 65 7.81 3.79 12.66
N ASN A 66 8.05 2.91 13.64
CA ASN A 66 8.80 3.27 14.84
C ASN A 66 10.26 3.63 14.50
N GLU A 67 10.94 4.30 15.43
CA GLU A 67 12.36 4.70 15.27
C GLU A 67 13.32 3.52 15.02
N ASP A 68 13.05 2.33 15.59
CA ASP A 68 13.86 1.10 15.42
C ASP A 68 13.48 0.34 14.13
N CYS A 69 13.17 1.07 13.06
CA CYS A 69 12.98 0.50 11.72
C CYS A 69 14.15 0.89 10.82
N ASP A 70 14.65 -0.10 10.07
CA ASP A 70 15.67 0.11 9.04
C ASP A 70 14.99 -0.06 7.68
N ILE A 71 14.49 1.05 7.13
CA ILE A 71 13.62 1.07 5.95
C ILE A 71 14.08 2.11 4.93
N LYS A 72 13.82 1.80 3.66
CA LYS A 72 14.09 2.65 2.50
C LYS A 72 12.81 2.81 1.69
N ALA A 73 12.56 4.02 1.19
CA ALA A 73 11.47 4.27 0.25
C ALA A 73 11.75 3.61 -1.11
N LEU A 74 10.70 3.11 -1.75
CA LEU A 74 10.74 2.58 -3.11
C LEU A 74 9.80 3.36 -4.04
N GLY A 75 10.16 3.38 -5.32
CA GLY A 75 9.31 3.96 -6.36
C GLY A 75 8.99 5.43 -6.09
N LYS A 76 7.69 5.74 -6.02
CA LYS A 76 7.17 7.09 -5.78
C LYS A 76 6.91 7.40 -4.30
N THR A 77 7.26 6.47 -3.41
CA THR A 77 7.00 6.62 -1.97
C THR A 77 7.85 7.74 -1.41
N LYS A 78 7.20 8.68 -0.72
CA LYS A 78 7.87 9.70 0.08
C LYS A 78 8.11 9.15 1.47
N LEU A 79 9.35 9.18 1.94
CA LEU A 79 9.75 8.73 3.27
C LEU A 79 10.42 9.89 4.01
N GLU A 80 9.87 10.26 5.16
CA GLU A 80 10.32 11.40 5.96
C GLU A 80 10.47 11.00 7.42
N GLN A 81 11.58 11.37 8.04
CA GLN A 81 11.77 11.19 9.48
C GLN A 81 11.14 12.36 10.23
N GLN A 82 10.39 12.06 11.28
CA GLN A 82 9.76 13.03 12.16
C GLN A 82 10.70 13.41 13.33
N GLU A 83 10.41 14.52 14.00
CA GLU A 83 11.24 15.00 15.14
C GLU A 83 11.31 14.01 16.31
N ASN A 84 10.30 13.15 16.45
CA ASN A 84 10.23 12.10 17.48
C ASN A 84 11.00 10.82 17.09
N GLY A 85 11.71 10.81 15.95
CA GLY A 85 12.48 9.67 15.46
C GLY A 85 11.68 8.65 14.63
N GLU A 86 10.35 8.74 14.59
CA GLU A 86 9.49 7.89 13.76
C GLU A 86 9.67 8.21 12.27
N TRP A 87 9.40 7.22 11.42
CA TRP A 87 9.43 7.37 9.97
C TRP A 87 8.03 7.37 9.38
N VAL A 88 7.69 8.36 8.55
CA VAL A 88 6.40 8.42 7.85
C VAL A 88 6.63 8.18 6.38
N ALA A 89 6.01 7.11 5.85
CA ALA A 89 5.99 6.81 4.43
C ALA A 89 4.60 7.06 3.85
N SER A 90 4.53 7.72 2.69
CA SER A 90 3.27 7.97 1.98
C SER A 90 3.37 7.67 0.48
N VAL A 91 2.29 7.13 -0.08
CA VAL A 91 2.17 6.86 -1.52
C VAL A 91 0.69 6.91 -1.94
N VAL A 92 0.45 7.36 -3.18
CA VAL A 92 -0.86 7.28 -3.83
C VAL A 92 -0.85 6.12 -4.82
N VAL A 93 -1.80 5.21 -4.69
CA VAL A 93 -1.95 4.03 -5.56
C VAL A 93 -3.20 4.19 -6.41
N TYR A 94 -3.01 4.38 -7.71
CA TYR A 94 -4.11 4.59 -8.64
C TYR A 94 -4.84 3.28 -9.01
N PRO A 95 -6.07 3.38 -9.55
CA PRO A 95 -6.86 2.23 -9.98
C PRO A 95 -6.10 1.17 -10.76
N CYS A 96 -6.24 -0.09 -10.36
CA CYS A 96 -5.64 -1.26 -11.01
C CYS A 96 -4.10 -1.20 -11.16
N GLU A 97 -3.44 -0.28 -10.45
CA GLU A 97 -1.98 -0.16 -10.45
C GLU A 97 -1.39 -0.75 -9.16
N THR A 98 -0.12 -1.16 -9.25
CA THR A 98 0.69 -1.59 -8.11
C THR A 98 1.83 -0.61 -7.92
N GLU A 99 1.99 -0.12 -6.69
CA GLU A 99 3.09 0.77 -6.34
C GLU A 99 3.96 0.12 -5.27
N MET A 100 5.28 0.19 -5.47
CA MET A 100 6.25 -0.23 -4.46
C MET A 100 6.26 0.79 -3.32
N PHE A 101 6.38 0.31 -2.09
CA PHE A 101 6.28 1.15 -0.90
C PHE A 101 7.62 1.33 -0.19
N ILE A 102 8.03 0.34 0.58
CA ILE A 102 9.29 0.36 1.34
C ILE A 102 10.02 -0.96 1.22
N GLU A 103 11.32 -0.93 1.52
CA GLU A 103 12.19 -2.09 1.65
C GLU A 103 12.92 -2.03 2.99
N GLY A 104 12.96 -3.13 3.73
CA GLY A 104 13.80 -3.25 4.93
C GLY A 104 13.13 -3.91 6.12
N ARG A 105 13.73 -3.74 7.30
CA ARG A 105 13.25 -4.32 8.56
C ARG A 105 12.27 -3.37 9.23
N VAL A 106 11.01 -3.81 9.32
CA VAL A 106 9.95 -3.13 10.05
C VAL A 106 9.85 -3.69 11.47
N ASN A 107 9.92 -2.84 12.50
CA ASN A 107 9.73 -3.19 13.91
C ASN A 107 8.58 -2.38 14.54
N GLY A 108 7.35 -2.71 14.13
CA GLY A 108 6.14 -2.01 14.55
C GLY A 108 5.81 -0.81 13.65
N PHE A 109 4.54 -0.69 13.32
CA PHE A 109 4.04 0.36 12.44
C PHE A 109 2.55 0.63 12.71
N LYS A 110 2.07 1.79 12.29
CA LYS A 110 0.66 2.18 12.23
C LYS A 110 0.33 2.55 10.79
N SER A 111 -0.72 1.96 10.23
CA SER A 111 -1.15 2.24 8.87
C SER A 111 -2.48 2.99 8.87
N LYS A 112 -2.54 4.06 8.07
CA LYS A 112 -3.75 4.78 7.72
C LYS A 112 -3.93 4.70 6.21
N MET A 113 -5.14 4.38 5.77
CA MET A 113 -5.46 4.21 4.35
C MET A 113 -6.79 4.91 4.09
N ASP A 114 -6.80 5.80 3.10
CA ASP A 114 -7.99 6.55 2.71
C ASP A 114 -8.28 6.30 1.23
N ALA A 115 -9.54 6.02 0.90
CA ALA A 115 -10.01 5.86 -0.47
C ALA A 115 -10.65 7.18 -0.93
N LEU A 116 -10.01 7.87 -1.88
CA LEU A 116 -10.46 9.17 -2.37
C LEU A 116 -10.97 9.05 -3.82
N PRO A 117 -11.93 9.88 -4.25
CA PRO A 117 -12.30 9.97 -5.66
C PRO A 117 -11.09 10.33 -6.52
N LEU A 118 -11.09 9.86 -7.76
CA LEU A 118 -9.99 10.13 -8.69
C LEU A 118 -9.75 11.62 -8.91
N SER A 119 -8.52 12.04 -8.66
CA SER A 119 -8.07 13.42 -8.80
C SER A 119 -8.00 13.87 -10.28
N GLU A 120 -7.82 15.19 -10.49
CA GLU A 120 -7.45 15.72 -11.82
C GLU A 120 -6.10 15.20 -12.30
N GLU A 121 -5.15 14.98 -11.38
CA GLU A 121 -3.84 14.42 -11.70
C GLU A 121 -3.97 13.05 -12.37
N TYR A 122 -4.85 12.18 -11.84
CA TYR A 122 -5.11 10.89 -12.48
C TYR A 122 -5.66 11.05 -13.90
N ARG A 123 -6.62 11.96 -14.10
CA ARG A 123 -7.24 12.21 -15.41
C ARG A 123 -6.22 12.73 -16.43
N GLN A 124 -5.34 13.64 -16.02
CA GLN A 124 -4.27 14.15 -16.88
C GLN A 124 -3.29 13.04 -17.27
N ARG A 125 -2.86 12.22 -16.30
CA ARG A 125 -1.96 11.09 -16.55
C ARG A 125 -2.55 10.08 -17.56
N GLN A 126 -3.85 9.81 -17.51
CA GLN A 126 -4.49 8.93 -18.50
C GLN A 126 -4.51 9.57 -19.90
N ALA A 127 -4.84 10.86 -19.99
CA ALA A 127 -4.82 11.58 -21.26
C ALA A 127 -3.41 11.64 -21.89
N GLU A 128 -2.35 11.64 -21.09
CA GLU A 128 -0.96 11.56 -21.58
C GLU A 128 -0.59 10.16 -22.08
N LYS A 129 -1.11 9.09 -21.45
CA LYS A 129 -0.86 7.70 -21.88
C LYS A 129 -1.55 7.34 -23.21
N GLU A 130 -2.63 8.04 -23.56
CA GLU A 130 -3.41 7.82 -24.79
C GLU A 130 -2.89 8.60 -26.01
N LYS A 131 -1.89 9.48 -25.82
CA LYS A 131 -1.20 10.20 -26.89
C LYS A 131 -0.02 9.41 -27.44
#